data_AF-K2N5Y8-F1
#
_entry.id   AF-K2N5Y8-F1
#
_cell.length_a   1.000
_cell.length_b   1.000
_cell.length_c   1.000
_cell.angle_alpha   90.00
_cell.angle_beta   90.00
_cell.angle_gamma   90.00
#
_symmetry.space_group_name_H-M   'P 1'
#
loop_
_entity.id
_entity.type
_entity.pdbx_description
1 polymer ?
#
loop_
_entity_poly.entity_id
_entity_poly.type
_entity_poly.pdbx_seq_one_letter_code
_entity_poly.pdbx_strand_id
1 'polypeptide(L)' 'MGERYGRRRTDTLDYVQAMLGQLRIMALAERSDMLAYLIEMAYVEASDIIRGDRPYRLQDERLGLAADLKQGNRAS' A
#
# COMPACT_ATOMS: atom_id res chain seq x y z
N MET A 1 21.72 2.90 13.50
CA MET A 1 20.55 3.82 13.63
C MET A 1 19.33 3.45 12.76
N GLY A 2 19.39 2.43 11.89
CA GLY A 2 18.24 2.04 11.04
C GLY A 2 17.16 1.16 11.70
N GLU A 3 17.53 0.36 12.70
CA GLU A 3 16.62 -0.65 13.32
C GLU A 3 15.46 0.00 14.10
N ARG A 4 15.70 1.13 14.78
CA ARG A 4 14.65 1.88 15.49
C ARG A 4 13.64 2.54 14.55
N TYR A 5 14.01 2.78 13.29
CA TYR A 5 13.10 3.35 12.30
C TYR A 5 12.22 2.26 11.68
N GLY A 6 12.80 1.09 11.39
CA GLY A 6 12.04 -0.08 10.94
C GLY A 6 10.99 -0.51 11.98
N ARG A 7 11.38 -0.62 13.25
CA ARG A 7 10.47 -1.01 14.34
C ARG A 7 9.28 -0.06 14.50
N ARG A 8 9.52 1.26 14.53
CA ARG A 8 8.44 2.26 14.61
C ARG A 8 7.51 2.22 13.41
N ARG A 9 8.04 1.93 12.21
CA ARG A 9 7.23 1.80 11.01
C ARG A 9 6.31 0.57 11.10
N THR A 10 6.83 -0.56 11.57
CA THR A 10 6.03 -1.77 11.82
C THR A 10 4.96 -1.51 12.87
N ASP A 11 5.33 -0.92 14.02
CA ASP A 11 4.37 -0.58 15.09
C ASP A 11 3.24 0.34 14.57
N THR A 12 3.58 1.28 13.68
CA THR A 12 2.58 2.18 13.05
C THR A 12 1.66 1.41 12.11
N LEU A 13 2.19 0.48 11.32
CA LEU A 13 1.40 -0.33 10.39
C LEU A 13 0.51 -1.33 11.12
N ASP A 14 0.99 -1.93 12.20
CA ASP A 14 0.19 -2.82 13.06
C ASP A 14 -1.02 -2.07 13.64
N TYR A 15 -0.81 -0.82 14.08
CA TYR A 15 -1.89 0.05 14.54
C TYR A 15 -2.88 0.39 13.41
N VAL A 16 -2.40 0.73 12.21
CA VAL A 16 -3.25 0.98 11.04
C VAL A 16 -4.07 -0.26 10.68
N GLN A 17 -3.46 -1.44 10.65
CA GLN A 17 -4.14 -2.70 10.39
C GLN A 17 -5.28 -2.96 11.39
N ALA A 18 -5.04 -2.70 12.68
CA ALA A 18 -6.08 -2.82 13.71
C ALA A 18 -7.25 -1.84 13.48
N MET A 19 -6.96 -0.57 13.14
CA MET A 19 -7.99 0.43 12.83
C MET A 19 -8.82 0.04 11.60
N LEU A 20 -8.18 -0.46 10.55
CA LEU A 20 -8.86 -0.90 9.33
C LEU A 20 -9.85 -2.03 9.62
N GLY A 21 -9.46 -2.98 10.48
CA GLY A 21 -10.37 -4.04 10.94
C GLY A 21 -11.63 -3.49 11.62
N GLN A 22 -11.48 -2.50 12.51
CA GLN A 22 -12.63 -1.85 13.16
C GLN A 22 -13.51 -1.09 12.17
N LEU A 23 -12.90 -0.28 11.29
CA LEU A 23 -13.63 0.50 10.29
C LEU A 23 -14.43 -0.38 9.32
N ARG A 24 -13.91 -1.56 8.97
CA ARG A 24 -14.64 -2.52 8.14
C ARG A 24 -15.91 -3.01 8.82
N ILE A 25 -15.84 -3.35 10.11
CA ILE A 25 -17.01 -3.79 10.89
C ILE A 25 -18.06 -2.67 10.89
N MET A 26 -17.65 -1.42 11.08
CA MET A 26 -18.55 -0.26 11.03
C MET A 26 -19.17 -0.08 9.63
N ALA A 27 -18.37 -0.17 8.56
CA ALA A 27 -18.88 -0.04 7.18
C ALA A 27 -19.88 -1.14 6.80
N LEU A 28 -19.65 -2.38 7.27
CA LEU A 28 -20.59 -3.49 7.09
C LEU A 28 -21.89 -3.29 7.89
N ALA A 29 -21.80 -2.76 9.11
CA ALA A 29 -22.98 -2.42 9.91
C ALA A 29 -23.86 -1.37 9.21
N GLU A 30 -23.25 -0.42 8.51
CA GLU A 30 -23.93 0.60 7.69
C GLU A 30 -24.30 0.12 6.27
N ARG A 31 -24.16 -1.18 5.97
CA ARG A 31 -24.46 -1.79 4.64
C ARG A 31 -23.75 -1.10 3.47
N SER A 32 -22.57 -0.54 3.72
CA SER A 32 -21.79 0.17 2.72
C SER A 32 -20.77 -0.78 2.09
N ASP A 33 -21.23 -1.66 1.20
CA ASP A 33 -20.44 -2.77 0.66
C ASP A 33 -19.18 -2.30 -0.09
N MET A 34 -19.30 -1.25 -0.91
CA MET A 34 -18.15 -0.68 -1.64
C MET A 34 -17.11 -0.10 -0.68
N LEU A 35 -17.54 0.55 0.40
CA LEU A 35 -16.64 1.10 1.41
C LEU A 35 -15.95 -0.01 2.19
N ALA A 36 -16.69 -1.04 2.62
CA ALA A 36 -16.14 -2.21 3.29
C ALA A 36 -15.11 -2.93 2.42
N TYR A 37 -15.36 -3.03 1.11
CA TYR A 37 -14.41 -3.59 0.15
C TYR A 37 -13.11 -2.78 0.10
N LEU A 38 -13.18 -1.44 -0.03
CA LEU A 38 -11.98 -0.59 -0.08
C LEU A 38 -11.16 -0.67 1.22
N ILE A 39 -11.83 -0.74 2.37
CA ILE A 39 -11.17 -0.92 3.66
C ILE A 39 -10.50 -2.29 3.76
N GLU A 40 -11.16 -3.36 3.30
CA GLU A 40 -10.58 -4.70 3.25
C GLU A 40 -9.33 -4.75 2.36
N MET A 41 -9.37 -4.13 1.17
CA MET A 41 -8.21 -4.07 0.30
C MET A 41 -7.04 -3.30 0.93
N ALA A 42 -7.33 -2.23 1.68
CA ALA A 42 -6.31 -1.51 2.44
C ALA A 42 -5.74 -2.35 3.60
N TYR A 43 -6.56 -3.17 4.26
CA TYR A 43 -6.13 -4.09 5.33
C TYR A 43 -5.17 -5.16 4.79
N VAL A 44 -5.49 -5.74 3.63
CA VAL A 44 -4.62 -6.72 2.96
C VAL A 44 -3.28 -6.09 2.60
N GLU A 45 -3.27 -4.91 1.97
CA GLU A 45 -2.04 -4.20 1.62
C GLU A 45 -1.17 -3.90 2.87
N ALA A 46 -1.78 -3.44 3.97
CA ALA A 46 -1.06 -3.20 5.22
C ALA A 46 -0.42 -4.50 5.76
N SER A 47 -1.15 -5.62 5.70
CA SER A 47 -0.67 -6.93 6.13
C SER A 47 0.53 -7.40 5.30
N ASP A 48 0.49 -7.20 3.99
CA ASP A 48 1.56 -7.59 3.08
C ASP A 48 2.83 -6.75 3.34
N ILE A 49 2.67 -5.43 3.54
CA ILE A 49 3.79 -4.55 3.91
C ILE A 49 4.42 -4.97 5.25
N ILE A 50 3.62 -5.36 6.25
CA ILE A 50 4.12 -5.84 7.55
C ILE A 50 4.91 -7.14 7.39
N ARG A 51 4.43 -8.07 6.55
CA ARG A 51 5.12 -9.34 6.23
C ARG A 51 6.40 -9.14 5.42
N GLY A 52 6.57 -7.96 4.83
CA GLY A 52 7.68 -7.69 3.91
C GLY A 52 7.45 -8.21 2.50
N ASP A 53 6.25 -8.72 2.22
CA ASP A 53 5.78 -9.00 0.87
C ASP A 53 5.60 -7.63 0.21
N ARG A 54 6.40 -7.34 -0.82
CA ARG A 54 6.51 -5.98 -1.37
C ARG A 54 5.11 -5.42 -1.69
N PRO A 55 4.83 -4.13 -1.35
CA PRO A 55 3.59 -3.49 -1.74
C PRO A 55 3.42 -3.54 -3.26
N TYR A 56 2.17 -3.63 -3.73
CA TYR A 56 1.82 -3.45 -5.14
C TYR A 56 2.13 -1.98 -5.49
N ARG A 57 3.41 -1.68 -5.71
CA ARG A 57 3.87 -0.33 -6.00
C ARG A 57 3.28 0.06 -7.35
N LEU A 58 2.24 0.90 -7.32
CA LEU A 58 1.76 1.71 -8.45
C LEU A 58 2.86 2.67 -9.00
N GLN A 59 4.11 2.55 -8.55
CA GLN A 59 5.27 3.32 -9.02
C GLN A 59 6.09 2.61 -10.10
N ASP A 60 5.94 1.29 -10.30
CA ASP A 60 6.70 0.60 -11.35
C ASP A 60 6.29 1.07 -12.77
N GLU A 61 5.04 1.53 -12.94
CA GLU A 61 4.57 2.06 -14.23
C GLU A 61 5.20 3.42 -14.60
N ARG A 62 5.59 4.26 -13.63
CA ARG A 62 6.20 5.58 -13.93
C ARG A 62 7.70 5.52 -14.19
N LEU A 63 8.39 4.47 -13.73
CA LEU A 63 9.81 4.25 -14.00
C LEU A 63 10.05 3.61 -15.39
N GLY A 64 9.13 2.76 -15.86
CA GLY A 64 9.16 2.22 -17.23
C GLY A 64 8.99 3.31 -18.30
N LEU A 65 8.03 4.23 -18.11
CA LEU A 65 7.76 5.32 -19.06
C LEU A 65 8.91 6.34 -19.18
N ALA A 66 9.70 6.53 -18.13
CA ALA A 66 10.85 7.43 -18.15
C ALA A 66 12.07 6.84 -18.87
N ALA A 67 12.17 5.50 -18.96
CA ALA A 67 13.25 4.81 -19.67
C ALA A 67 13.07 4.92 -21.20
N ASP A 68 11.82 4.93 -21.68
CA ASP A 68 11.50 5.00 -23.10
C ASP A 68 11.76 6.38 -23.72
N LEU A 69 11.63 7.46 -22.94
CA LEU A 69 11.91 8.83 -23.40
C LEU A 69 13.40 9.11 -23.64
N LYS A 70 14.32 8.30 -23.09
CA LYS A 70 15.76 8.45 -23.33
C LYS A 70 16.27 7.76 -24.59
N GLN A 71 15.48 6.89 -25.22
CA GLN A 71 15.90 6.16 -26.43
C GLN A 71 15.59 6.91 -27.74
N GLY A 72 14.70 7.90 -27.71
CA GLY A 72 14.25 8.63 -28.92
C GLY A 72 15.16 9.76 -29.44
N ASN A 73 16.32 10.04 -28.81
CA ASN A 73 17.16 11.20 -29.21
C ASN A 73 18.59 10.80 -29.62
N ARG A 74 18.75 9.62 -30.23
CA ARG A 74 20.02 9.16 -30.83
C ARG A 74 19.79 8.60 -32.23
N ALA A 75 19.13 9.36 -33.09
CA ALA A 75 19.20 9.17 -34.54
C ALA A 75 18.58 10.39 -35.24
N SER A 76 19.40 11.40 -35.53
CA SER A 76 19.42 12.21 -36.77
C SER A 76 20.43 13.34 -36.61
#